data_AF-A0A2P2L5Y8-F1
#
_entry.id   AF-A0A2P2L5Y8-F1
#
_cell.length_a   1.000
_cell.length_b   1.000
_cell.length_c   1.000
_cell.angle_alpha   90.00
_cell.angle_beta   90.00
_cell.angle_gamma   90.00
#
_symmetry.space_group_name_H-M   'P 1'
#
loop_
_entity.id
_entity.type
_entity.pdbx_description
1 polymer ?
#
loop_
_entity_poly.entity_id
_entity_poly.type
_entity_poly.pdbx_seq_one_letter_code
_entity_poly.pdbx_strand_id
1 'polypeptide(L)' 'MAYDVAKGMNHLHQLRPPIVHRDLKSPNLLVDSTYTVKVCVTITHKN' A
#
# COMPACT_ATOMS: atom_id res chain seq x y z
N MET A 1 10.88 -5.57 4.92
CA MET A 1 9.66 -4.98 5.53
C MET A 1 9.53 -3.49 5.23
N ALA A 2 10.30 -2.58 5.84
CA ALA A 2 10.15 -1.14 5.59
C ALA A 2 10.49 -0.73 4.14
N TYR A 3 11.53 -1.35 3.55
CA TYR A 3 11.91 -1.13 2.16
C TYR A 3 10.79 -1.52 1.17
N ASP A 4 10.12 -2.64 1.41
CA ASP A 4 9.05 -3.15 0.54
C ASP A 4 7.83 -2.23 0.59
N VAL A 5 7.51 -1.70 1.78
CA VAL A 5 6.47 -0.69 1.96
C VAL A 5 6.81 0.59 1.20
N ALA A 6 8.04 1.09 1.33
CA ALA A 6 8.49 2.29 0.63
C ALA A 6 8.45 2.10 -0.90
N LYS A 7 8.86 0.92 -1.40
CA LYS A 7 8.79 0.57 -2.82
C LYS A 7 7.35 0.53 -3.32
N GLY A 8 6.43 -0.08 -2.56
CA GLY A 8 5.00 -0.11 -2.88
C GLY A 8 4.36 1.28 -2.89
N MET A 9 4.66 2.10 -1.89
CA MET A 9 4.17 3.49 -1.82
C MET A 9 4.71 4.36 -2.97
N ASN A 10 5.99 4.18 -3.34
CA ASN A 10 6.57 4.88 -4.49
C ASN A 10 5.86 4.51 -5.79
N HIS A 11 5.52 3.23 -5.98
CA HIS A 11 4.75 2.79 -7.15
C HIS A 11 3.37 3.46 -7.23
N LEU A 12 2.63 3.51 -6.11
CA LEU A 12 1.30 4.15 -6.06
C LEU A 12 1.35 5.67 -6.38
N HIS A 13 2.37 6.36 -5.88
CA HIS A 13 2.56 7.79 -6.12
C HIS A 13 2.99 8.13 -7.56
N GLN A 14 3.55 7.17 -8.31
CA GLN A 14 3.96 7.36 -9.70
C GLN A 14 2.81 7.19 -10.72
N LEU A 15 1.63 6.70 -10.29
CA LEU A 15 0.45 6.56 -11.15
C LEU A 15 -0.13 7.92 -11.54
N ARG A 16 -0.93 7.96 -12.62
CA ARG A 16 -1.67 9.14 -13.06
C ARG A 16 -3.16 8.81 -13.22
N PRO A 17 -4.04 9.30 -12.33
CA PRO A 17 -3.75 10.16 -11.18
C PRO A 17 -2.98 9.43 -10.05
N PRO A 18 -2.16 10.12 -9.25
CA PRO A 18 -1.46 9.51 -8.11
C PRO A 18 -2.42 8.93 -7.08
N ILE A 19 -2.13 7.73 -6.58
CA ILE A 19 -2.94 7.09 -5.52
C ILE A 19 -2.33 7.41 -4.16
N VAL A 20 -3.09 8.13 -3.31
CA VAL A 20 -2.69 8.45 -1.93
C VAL A 20 -3.35 7.46 -0.97
N HIS A 21 -2.56 6.68 -0.23
CA HIS A 21 -3.06 5.60 0.64
C HIS A 21 -3.86 6.10 1.87
N ARG A 22 -3.46 7.24 2.45
CA ARG A 22 -4.12 7.93 3.60
C ARG A 22 -4.23 7.17 4.94
N ASP A 23 -4.00 5.86 5.00
CA ASP A 23 -4.05 5.06 6.23
C ASP A 23 -2.93 4.01 6.27
N LEU A 24 -1.68 4.48 6.11
CA LEU A 24 -0.51 3.61 6.10
C LEU A 24 -0.12 3.22 7.54
N LYS A 25 -0.67 2.09 8.00
CA LYS A 25 -0.38 1.49 9.32
C LYS A 25 -0.10 0.00 9.19
N SER A 26 0.66 -0.57 10.13
CA SER A 26 1.09 -1.98 10.10
C SER A 26 -0.04 -3.00 9.86
N PRO A 27 -1.26 -2.83 10.41
CA PRO A 27 -2.39 -3.73 10.11
C PRO A 27 -2.85 -3.74 8.63
N ASN A 28 -2.53 -2.72 7.85
CA ASN A 28 -2.93 -2.60 6.43
C ASN A 28 -1.83 -3.09 5.47
N LEU A 29 -0.74 -3.65 6.00
CA LEU A 29 0.34 -4.27 5.24
C LEU A 29 0.09 -5.77 5.17
N LEU A 30 -0.45 -6.24 4.05
CA LEU A 30 -0.62 -7.68 3.84
C LEU A 30 0.74 -8.28 3.49
N VAL A 31 1.12 -9.35 4.16
CA VAL A 31 2.34 -10.10 3.85
C VAL A 31 1.89 -11.41 3.23
N ASP A 32 2.33 -11.71 2.01
CA ASP A 32 2.08 -13.03 1.42
C ASP A 32 3.07 -14.08 1.93
N SER A 33 2.81 -15.36 1.61
CA SER A 33 3.61 -16.51 2.07
C SER A 33 5.07 -16.50 1.59
N THR A 34 5.42 -15.59 0.67
CA THR A 34 6.79 -15.36 0.19
C THR A 34 7.47 -14.18 0.89
N TYR A 35 6.88 -13.67 1.97
CA TYR A 35 7.31 -12.46 2.68
C TYR A 35 7.24 -11.19 1.83
N THR A 36 6.47 -11.18 0.74
CA THR A 36 6.26 -9.97 -0.05
C THR A 36 5.19 -9.12 0.61
N VAL A 37 5.51 -7.85 0.89
CA VAL A 37 4.56 -6.89 1.45
C VAL A 37 3.72 -6.29 0.34
N LYS A 38 2.40 -6.49 0.40
CA LYS A 38 1.40 -5.86 -0.45
C LYS A 38 0.71 -4.76 0.34
N VAL A 39 0.77 -3.55 -0.18
CA VAL A 39 0.04 -2.42 0.38
C VAL A 39 -1.45 -2.65 0.06
N CYS A 40 -2.24 -3.03 1.07
CA CYS A 40 -3.68 -3.17 0.89
C CYS A 40 -4.31 -1.79 0.93
N VAL A 41 -4.77 -1.32 -0.22
CA VAL A 41 -5.65 -0.16 -0.31
C VAL A 41 -7.07 -0.66 -0.07
N THR A 42 -7.59 -0.48 1.15
CA THR A 42 -9.03 -0.56 1.35
C THR A 42 -9.62 0.74 0.80
N ILE A 43 -10.06 0.74 -0.46
CA ILE A 43 -10.93 1.81 -0.96
C ILE A 43 -12.28 1.58 -0.28
N THR A 44 -12.48 2.09 0.94
CA THR A 44 -13.84 2.35 1.40
C THR A 44 -14.41 3.43 0.49
N HIS A 45 -15.17 3.00 -0.52
CA HIS A 45 -16.12 3.87 -1.19
C HIS A 45 -17.12 4.28 -0.10
N LYS A 46 -16.89 5.44 0.52
CA LYS A 46 -17.90 6.06 1.37
C LYS A 46 -19.04 6.46 0.44
N ASN A 47 -20.07 5.62 0.44
CA ASN A 47 -21.37 5.94 -0.12
C ASN A 47 -21.96 7.16 0.61
#